data_AF-T0Q7B3-F1
#
_entry.id   AF-T0Q7B3-F1
#
_cell.length_a   1.000
_cell.length_b   1.000
_cell.length_c   1.000
_cell.angle_alpha   90.00
_cell.angle_beta   90.00
_cell.angle_gamma   90.00
#
_symmetry.space_group_name_H-M   'P 1'
#
loop_
_entity.id
_entity.type
_entity.pdbx_description
1 polymer ?
#
loop_
_entity_poly.entity_id
_entity_poly.type
_entity_poly.pdbx_seq_one_letter_code
_entity_poly.pdbx_strand_id
1 'polypeptide(L)'
;QRGTRECDRLICKGAMTSPDRGVRLSYLRHFINAHGGEASFVGKTTAQVCFEFIVPMTKPTELSLVDHVANDPSTAAYVAPANWYVSHAWMYLFLETVDSLERFFADRDLS
;
A
#
# COMPACT_ATOMS: atom_id res chain seq x y z
N GLN A 1 -12.80 28.88 0.26
CA GLN A 1 -11.45 28.39 -0.11
C GLN A 1 -11.20 27.15 0.75
N ARG A 2 -11.36 25.95 0.16
CA ARG A 2 -11.45 24.68 0.87
C ARG A 2 -10.11 23.94 0.81
N GLY A 3 -9.53 23.75 1.99
CA GLY A 3 -8.88 22.52 2.47
C GLY A 3 -7.88 21.82 1.54
N THR A 4 -6.61 22.16 1.72
CA THR A 4 -5.50 21.22 1.60
C THR A 4 -5.76 20.02 2.52
N ARG A 5 -6.11 18.87 1.94
CA ARG A 5 -6.10 17.58 2.65
C ARG A 5 -4.69 17.04 2.61
N GLU A 6 -3.90 17.50 3.56
CA GLU A 6 -2.64 16.89 3.96
C GLU A 6 -3.00 15.64 4.76
N CYS A 7 -2.67 14.46 4.25
CA CYS A 7 -2.76 13.21 5.00
C CYS A 7 -1.58 13.14 5.97
N ASP A 8 -1.56 14.04 6.94
CA ASP A 8 -0.69 13.96 8.09
C ASP A 8 -1.37 13.11 9.17
N ARG A 9 -0.66 12.06 9.61
CA ARG A 9 -0.97 11.17 10.74
C ARG A 9 -2.21 10.27 10.64
N LEU A 10 -1.95 9.07 10.13
CA LEU A 10 -2.45 7.85 10.79
C LEU A 10 -1.30 7.28 11.64
N ILE A 11 -1.00 7.94 12.76
CA ILE A 11 -0.27 7.30 13.88
C ILE A 11 -1.28 7.13 15.00
N CYS A 12 -1.86 5.93 15.10
CA CYS A 12 -2.53 5.50 16.31
C CYS A 12 -1.48 5.47 17.43
N LYS A 13 -1.73 6.20 18.52
CA LYS A 13 -0.87 6.22 19.70
C LYS A 13 -0.99 4.86 20.40
N GLY A 14 -0.13 3.90 20.02
CA GLY A 14 -0.01 2.58 20.63
C GLY A 14 1.42 2.37 21.15
N ALA A 15 1.54 1.86 22.37
CA ALA A 15 2.80 1.63 23.07
C ALA A 15 3.76 0.70 22.29
N MET A 16 5.06 0.97 22.36
CA MET A 16 6.14 0.19 21.72
C MET A 16 6.18 -1.27 22.20
N THR A 17 6.11 -2.26 21.28
CA THR A 17 6.82 -3.57 21.34
C THR A 17 6.80 -4.38 20.03
N SER A 18 6.83 -3.76 18.85
CA SER A 18 7.22 -4.41 17.57
C SER A 18 7.61 -3.31 16.57
N PRO A 19 8.62 -3.50 15.70
CA PRO A 19 8.86 -2.53 14.64
C PRO A 19 7.59 -2.39 13.80
N ASP A 20 7.25 -1.15 13.41
CA ASP A 20 6.09 -0.88 12.58
C ASP A 20 6.10 -1.83 11.38
N ARG A 21 5.00 -2.56 11.17
CA ARG A 21 4.90 -3.52 10.06
C ARG A 21 4.62 -2.76 8.77
N GLY A 22 5.28 -3.18 7.70
CA GLY A 22 5.03 -2.73 6.34
C GLY A 22 4.72 -3.90 5.42
N VAL A 23 4.24 -3.56 4.22
CA VAL A 23 4.17 -4.51 3.11
C VAL A 23 5.43 -4.38 2.24
N ARG A 24 5.94 -5.51 1.76
CA ARG A 24 7.02 -5.55 0.78
C ARG A 24 6.55 -4.92 -0.53
N LEU A 25 7.48 -4.33 -1.29
CA LEU A 25 7.16 -3.76 -2.60
C LEU A 25 6.57 -4.82 -3.56
N SER A 26 7.05 -6.06 -3.48
CA SER A 26 6.52 -7.20 -4.23
C SER A 26 5.04 -7.49 -3.96
N TYR A 27 4.49 -7.08 -2.81
CA TYR A 27 3.06 -7.15 -2.54
C TYR A 27 2.24 -6.35 -3.55
N LEU A 28 2.72 -5.17 -3.98
CA LEU A 28 1.98 -4.31 -4.89
C LEU A 28 1.78 -5.00 -6.26
N ARG A 29 2.79 -5.72 -6.76
CA ARG A 29 2.68 -6.54 -7.98
C ARG A 29 1.76 -7.74 -7.79
N HIS A 30 1.88 -8.43 -6.66
CA HIS A 30 0.95 -9.51 -6.32
C HIS A 30 -0.50 -9.00 -6.28
N PHE A 31 -0.74 -7.87 -5.63
CA PHE A 31 -2.04 -7.21 -5.53
C PHE A 31 -2.61 -6.84 -6.90
N ILE A 32 -1.79 -6.26 -7.79
CA ILE A 32 -2.19 -5.95 -9.17
C ILE A 32 -2.61 -7.23 -9.90
N ASN A 33 -1.79 -8.28 -9.87
CA ASN A 33 -2.06 -9.53 -10.57
C ASN A 33 -3.31 -10.24 -10.03
N ALA A 34 -3.52 -10.23 -8.71
CA ALA A 34 -4.68 -10.83 -8.06
C ALA A 34 -6.01 -10.16 -8.45
N HIS A 35 -5.96 -8.90 -8.89
CA HIS A 35 -7.14 -8.10 -9.25
C HIS A 35 -7.29 -7.86 -10.77
N GLY A 36 -6.77 -8.78 -11.59
CA GLY A 36 -6.91 -8.75 -13.05
C GLY A 36 -5.75 -8.11 -13.81
N GLY A 37 -4.62 -7.89 -13.14
CA GLY A 37 -3.41 -7.34 -13.74
C GLY A 37 -3.50 -5.85 -14.00
N GLU A 38 -2.48 -5.30 -14.68
CA GLU A 38 -2.35 -3.85 -14.90
C GLU A 38 -3.58 -3.23 -15.60
N ALA A 39 -4.23 -3.98 -16.49
CA ALA A 39 -5.42 -3.52 -17.21
C ALA A 39 -6.53 -3.03 -16.29
N SER A 40 -6.71 -3.65 -15.11
CA SER A 40 -7.69 -3.24 -14.10
C SER A 40 -7.36 -1.90 -13.43
N PHE A 41 -6.12 -1.44 -13.54
CA PHE A 41 -5.58 -0.27 -12.84
C PHE A 41 -5.19 0.88 -13.78
N VAL A 42 -5.24 0.69 -15.10
CA VAL A 42 -4.93 1.74 -16.09
C VAL A 42 -5.79 2.98 -15.83
N GLY A 43 -5.14 4.12 -15.70
CA GLY A 43 -5.80 5.42 -15.48
C GLY A 43 -6.40 5.62 -14.09
N LYS A 44 -6.26 4.66 -13.17
CA LYS A 44 -6.75 4.81 -11.79
C LYS A 44 -5.74 5.54 -10.93
N THR A 45 -6.22 6.50 -10.14
CA THR A 45 -5.42 7.15 -9.10
C THR A 45 -5.27 6.26 -7.87
N THR A 46 -4.28 6.53 -7.01
CA THR A 46 -4.13 5.81 -5.74
C THR A 46 -5.37 5.95 -4.84
N ALA A 47 -6.07 7.09 -4.90
CA ALA A 47 -7.37 7.27 -4.26
C ALA A 47 -8.42 6.27 -4.75
N GLN A 48 -8.57 6.15 -6.07
CA GLN A 48 -9.54 5.24 -6.67
C GLN A 48 -9.22 3.80 -6.31
N VAL A 49 -7.94 3.40 -6.35
CA VAL A 49 -7.52 2.06 -5.93
C VAL A 49 -7.84 1.80 -4.45
N CYS A 50 -7.61 2.78 -3.58
CA CYS A 50 -7.96 2.66 -2.17
C CYS A 50 -9.46 2.41 -1.96
N PHE A 51 -10.32 3.23 -2.56
CA PHE A 51 -11.76 3.13 -2.34
C PHE A 51 -12.45 2.00 -3.10
N GLU A 52 -11.94 1.62 -4.28
CA GLU A 52 -12.55 0.58 -5.11
C GLU A 52 -12.07 -0.83 -4.76
N PHE A 53 -10.87 -0.98 -4.20
CA PHE A 53 -10.27 -2.30 -3.92
C PHE A 53 -9.91 -2.48 -2.46
N ILE A 54 -9.09 -1.59 -1.88
CA ILE A 54 -8.55 -1.78 -0.53
C ILE A 54 -9.66 -1.71 0.53
N VAL A 55 -10.49 -0.67 0.49
CA VAL A 55 -11.58 -0.49 1.47
C VAL A 55 -12.59 -1.65 1.41
N PRO A 56 -13.10 -2.08 0.23
CA PRO A 56 -13.95 -3.27 0.16
C PRO A 56 -13.29 -4.54 0.66
N MET A 57 -12.00 -4.75 0.37
CA MET A 57 -11.24 -5.93 0.76
C MET A 57 -11.05 -6.03 2.28
N THR A 58 -10.74 -4.91 2.95
CA THR A 58 -10.51 -4.94 4.40
C THR A 58 -11.78 -4.81 5.23
N LYS A 59 -12.89 -4.36 4.63
CA LYS A 59 -14.18 -4.16 5.31
C LYS A 59 -14.67 -5.36 6.13
N PRO A 60 -14.60 -6.63 5.67
CA PRO A 60 -15.07 -7.77 6.46
C PRO A 60 -14.26 -8.00 7.75
N THR A 61 -12.97 -7.65 7.71
CA THR A 61 -12.05 -7.83 8.83
C THR A 61 -11.91 -6.59 9.72
N GLU A 62 -12.28 -5.42 9.20
CA GLU A 62 -12.05 -4.10 9.81
C GLU A 62 -10.59 -3.83 10.20
N LEU A 63 -9.66 -4.51 9.53
CA LEU A 63 -8.23 -4.41 9.75
C LEU A 63 -7.60 -3.34 8.86
N SER A 64 -6.42 -2.85 9.27
CA SER A 64 -5.53 -2.16 8.34
C SER A 64 -5.12 -3.09 7.20
N LEU A 65 -4.71 -2.55 6.05
CA LEU A 65 -4.22 -3.38 4.94
C LEU A 65 -3.06 -4.29 5.38
N VAL A 66 -2.12 -3.76 6.16
CA VAL A 66 -0.95 -4.52 6.64
C VAL A 66 -1.39 -5.68 7.53
N ASP A 67 -2.34 -5.45 8.44
CA ASP A 67 -2.84 -6.50 9.33
C ASP A 67 -3.69 -7.54 8.58
N HIS A 68 -4.47 -7.10 7.58
CA HIS A 68 -5.24 -7.97 6.70
C HIS A 68 -4.32 -8.94 5.94
N VAL A 69 -3.25 -8.41 5.33
CA VAL A 69 -2.24 -9.21 4.63
C VAL A 69 -1.48 -10.13 5.59
N ALA A 70 -1.15 -9.66 6.79
CA ALA A 70 -0.46 -10.48 7.79
C ALA A 70 -1.30 -11.67 8.29
N ASN A 71 -2.63 -11.53 8.30
CA ASN A 71 -3.56 -12.54 8.79
C ASN A 71 -3.99 -13.56 7.73
N ASP A 72 -3.69 -13.32 6.45
CA ASP A 72 -3.94 -14.26 5.36
C ASP A 72 -2.70 -15.13 5.10
N PRO A 73 -2.76 -16.47 5.30
CA PRO A 73 -1.63 -17.36 5.07
C PRO A 73 -1.02 -17.29 3.67
N SER A 74 -1.81 -16.92 2.65
CA SER A 74 -1.35 -16.80 1.26
C SER A 74 -0.54 -15.53 1.00
N THR A 75 -0.69 -14.50 1.83
CA THR A 75 -0.02 -13.21 1.65
C THR A 75 0.83 -12.75 2.84
N ALA A 76 0.82 -13.48 3.96
CA ALA A 76 1.59 -13.15 5.16
C ALA A 76 3.11 -13.02 4.90
N ALA A 77 3.65 -13.74 3.92
CA ALA A 77 5.06 -13.64 3.52
C ALA A 77 5.47 -12.25 2.98
N TYR A 78 4.50 -11.43 2.58
CA TYR A 78 4.73 -10.06 2.11
C TYR A 78 4.82 -9.04 3.25
N VAL A 79 4.64 -9.43 4.51
CA VAL A 79 4.74 -8.51 5.65
C VAL A 79 6.10 -8.65 6.32
N ALA A 80 6.71 -7.51 6.63
CA ALA A 80 8.00 -7.42 7.30
C ALA A 80 8.05 -6.14 8.16
N PRO A 81 9.04 -5.98 9.05
CA PRO A 81 9.37 -4.68 9.61
C PRO A 81 9.52 -3.63 8.50
N ALA A 82 8.92 -2.45 8.69
CA ALA A 82 8.97 -1.35 7.75
C ALA A 82 10.34 -0.68 7.81
N ASN A 83 10.95 -0.48 6.64
CA ASN A 83 12.24 0.22 6.50
C ASN A 83 12.08 1.63 5.93
N TRP A 84 10.92 1.92 5.32
CA TRP A 84 10.64 3.16 4.60
C TRP A 84 9.19 3.59 4.83
N TYR A 85 8.98 4.90 4.95
CA TYR A 85 7.67 5.52 4.89
C TYR A 85 7.58 6.33 3.60
N VAL A 86 6.57 6.04 2.78
CA VAL A 86 6.36 6.70 1.49
C VAL A 86 5.13 7.59 1.58
N SER A 87 5.32 8.90 1.40
CA SER A 87 4.23 9.86 1.24
C SER A 87 4.05 10.20 -0.24
N HIS A 88 2.81 10.22 -0.72
CA HIS A 88 2.46 10.55 -2.10
C HIS A 88 1.10 11.25 -2.18
N ALA A 89 0.85 11.94 -3.30
CA ALA A 89 -0.45 12.56 -3.54
C ALA A 89 -1.48 11.53 -4.00
N TRP A 90 -2.67 11.57 -3.39
CA TRP A 90 -3.81 10.68 -3.70
C TRP A 90 -4.27 10.73 -5.17
N MET A 91 -3.92 11.82 -5.87
CA MET A 91 -4.29 12.06 -7.27
C MET A 91 -3.30 11.46 -8.27
N TYR A 92 -2.18 10.90 -7.83
CA TYR A 92 -1.23 10.25 -8.74
C TYR A 92 -1.76 8.91 -9.23
N LEU A 93 -1.38 8.56 -10.45
CA LEU A 93 -1.74 7.28 -11.04
C LEU A 93 -1.06 6.15 -10.26
N PHE A 94 -1.84 5.12 -9.94
CA PHE A 94 -1.38 4.04 -9.08
C PHE A 94 -0.24 3.25 -9.73
N LEU A 95 -0.40 2.85 -11.00
CA LEU A 95 0.64 2.11 -11.72
C LEU A 95 1.93 2.93 -11.86
N GLU A 96 1.83 4.21 -12.19
CA GLU A 96 3.02 5.08 -12.27
C GLU A 96 3.73 5.21 -10.91
N THR A 97 2.97 5.27 -9.82
CA THR A 97 3.52 5.30 -8.45
C THR A 97 4.27 4.01 -8.12
N VAL A 98 3.68 2.84 -8.44
CA VAL A 98 4.32 1.53 -8.22
C VAL A 98 5.60 1.40 -9.05
N ASP A 99 5.53 1.71 -10.35
CA ASP A 99 6.68 1.65 -11.26
C ASP A 99 7.81 2.58 -10.81
N SER A 100 7.48 3.78 -10.31
CA SER A 100 8.47 4.74 -9.83
C SER A 100 9.18 4.22 -8.58
N LEU A 101 8.45 3.57 -7.66
CA LEU A 101 9.05 2.92 -6.50
C LEU A 101 9.97 1.78 -6.90
N GLU A 102 9.51 0.89 -7.79
CA GLU A 102 10.33 -0.24 -8.25
C GLU A 102 11.61 0.19 -8.94
N ARG A 103 11.54 1.18 -9.83
CA ARG A 103 12.74 1.75 -10.47
C ARG A 103 13.68 2.36 -9.43
N PHE A 104 13.15 3.13 -8.49
CA PHE A 104 13.96 3.76 -7.44
C PHE A 104 14.76 2.74 -6.61
N PHE A 105 14.12 1.62 -6.25
CA PHE A 105 14.73 0.57 -5.44
C PHE A 105 15.63 -0.37 -6.25
N ALA A 106 15.28 -0.68 -7.50
CA ALA A 106 16.09 -1.48 -8.42
C ALA A 106 17.44 -0.80 -8.73
N ASP A 107 17.43 0.52 -8.95
CA ASP A 107 18.64 1.31 -9.22
C ASP A 107 19.63 1.35 -8.05
N ARG A 108 19.22 0.87 -6.86
CA ARG A 108 19.99 0.95 -5.61
C ARG A 108 20.36 -0.42 -5.02
N ASP A 109 20.03 -1.53 -5.69
CA ASP A 109 20.14 -2.90 -5.16
C ASP A 109 19.44 -3.08 -3.79
N LEU A 110 18.31 -2.38 -3.59
CA LEU A 110 17.52 -2.40 -2.36
C LEU A 110 16.20 -3.16 -2.60
N SER A 111 16.23 -4.50 -2.66
CA SER A 111 15.03 -5.35 -2.88
C SER A 111 14.42 -5.90 -1.59
#